data_AF-A0A1T5Z064-F1
#
_entry.id   AF-A0A1T5Z064-F1
#
_cell.length_a   1.000
_cell.length_b   1.000
_cell.length_c   1.000
_cell.angle_alpha   90.00
_cell.angle_beta   90.00
_cell.angle_gamma   90.00
#
_symmetry.space_group_name_H-M   'P 1'
#
loop_
_entity.id
_entity.type
_entity.pdbx_description
1 polymer ?
#
loop_
_entity_poly.entity_id
_entity_poly.type
_entity_poly.pdbx_seq_one_letter_code
_entity_poly.pdbx_strand_id
1 'polypeptide(L)'
;MSEHGTDDDIFDGTAVITAGEFTTESRVRLIGFFNPLDGKFHWQGTIYAKPEGGELKGGTQVIIAVGDTSAQGRITEQTPWGHFSVAGVGAPPYPLPEIELDVAN
;
A
#
# COMPACT_ATOMS: atom_id res chain seq x y z
N MET A 1 -16.23 24.47 12.35
CA MET A 1 -16.90 23.17 12.09
C MET A 1 -15.91 22.32 11.33
N SER A 2 -15.76 21.08 11.77
CA SER A 2 -14.54 20.29 11.78
C SER A 2 -13.92 20.03 10.40
N GLU A 3 -12.61 20.18 10.32
CA GLU A 3 -11.77 19.70 9.22
C GLU A 3 -11.75 18.17 9.28
N HIS A 4 -12.65 17.50 8.55
CA HIS A 4 -12.58 16.04 8.36
C HIS A 4 -11.46 15.72 7.38
N GLY A 5 -10.21 15.81 7.85
CA GLY A 5 -9.10 15.07 7.23
C GLY A 5 -9.35 13.60 7.52
N THR A 6 -10.01 12.92 6.59
CA THR A 6 -10.47 11.54 6.77
C THR A 6 -9.26 10.60 6.88
N ASP A 7 -8.91 10.23 8.11
CA ASP A 7 -7.92 9.21 8.48
C ASP A 7 -8.34 7.78 8.06
N ASP A 8 -9.42 7.64 7.27
CA ASP A 8 -10.07 6.37 6.87
C ASP A 8 -9.44 5.75 5.60
N ASP A 9 -8.59 6.47 4.86
CA ASP A 9 -7.93 5.97 3.63
C ASP A 9 -6.61 5.20 3.92
N ILE A 10 -6.34 4.90 5.20
CA ILE A 10 -5.13 4.19 5.64
C ILE A 10 -5.46 2.72 5.89
N PHE A 11 -5.01 1.87 4.98
CA PHE A 11 -4.99 0.43 5.21
C PHE A 11 -3.81 0.04 6.09
N ASP A 12 -4.06 -0.61 7.21
CA ASP A 12 -3.06 -1.25 8.06
C ASP A 12 -3.42 -2.72 8.25
N GLY A 13 -2.59 -3.61 7.71
CA GLY A 13 -2.89 -5.04 7.72
C GLY A 13 -1.74 -5.89 7.22
N THR A 14 -1.94 -7.20 7.28
CA THR A 14 -0.98 -8.16 6.72
C THR A 14 -1.13 -8.25 5.22
N ALA A 15 -0.02 -8.20 4.49
CA ALA A 15 0.05 -8.36 3.06
C ALA A 15 1.20 -9.28 2.67
N VAL A 16 1.00 -10.02 1.59
CA VAL A 16 2.02 -10.82 0.94
C VAL A 16 2.76 -9.94 -0.05
N ILE A 17 4.07 -9.80 0.15
CA ILE A 17 4.95 -8.98 -0.67
C ILE A 17 5.80 -9.91 -1.53
N THR A 18 5.65 -9.78 -2.84
CA THR A 18 6.41 -10.54 -3.83
C THR A 18 7.36 -9.61 -4.56
N ALA A 19 8.66 -9.90 -4.50
CA ALA A 19 9.73 -9.15 -5.14
C ALA A 19 10.57 -10.10 -6.01
N GLY A 20 10.28 -10.13 -7.31
CA GLY A 20 10.91 -11.10 -8.22
C GLY A 20 10.50 -12.53 -7.86
N GLU A 21 11.47 -13.33 -7.43
CA GLU A 21 11.26 -14.73 -7.00
C GLU A 21 11.03 -14.88 -5.49
N PHE A 22 11.15 -13.79 -4.73
CA PHE A 22 10.97 -13.80 -3.27
C PHE A 22 9.54 -13.41 -2.90
N THR A 23 8.92 -14.17 -2.00
CA THR A 23 7.62 -13.84 -1.44
C THR A 23 7.68 -13.94 0.08
N THR A 24 7.20 -12.90 0.77
CA THR A 24 7.11 -12.85 2.24
C THR A 24 5.75 -12.37 2.67
N GLU A 25 5.29 -12.76 3.85
CA GLU A 25 4.14 -12.14 4.49
C GLU A 25 4.62 -11.09 5.50
N SER A 26 4.05 -9.88 5.44
CA SER A 26 4.45 -8.78 6.31
C SER A 26 3.31 -7.81 6.57
N ARG A 27 3.37 -7.10 7.70
CA ARG A 27 2.47 -5.98 7.95
C ARG A 27 2.84 -4.80 7.06
N VAL A 28 1.86 -4.24 6.39
CA VAL A 28 1.98 -3.05 5.56
C VAL A 28 0.99 -1.99 6.01
N ARG A 29 1.40 -0.74 5.89
CA ARG A 29 0.51 0.40 6.00
C ARG A 29 0.48 1.11 4.65
N LEU A 30 -0.66 1.09 3.98
CA LEU A 30 -0.86 1.70 2.67
C LEU A 30 -1.89 2.83 2.79
N ILE A 31 -1.71 3.86 1.98
CA ILE A 31 -2.60 5.02 1.87
C ILE A 31 -2.91 5.26 0.41
N GLY A 32 -4.19 5.45 0.11
CA GLY A 32 -4.70 5.77 -1.21
C GLY A 32 -4.92 7.26 -1.37
N PHE A 33 -4.66 7.80 -2.54
CA PHE A 33 -5.09 9.15 -2.89
C PHE A 33 -5.31 9.27 -4.40
N PHE A 34 -6.42 9.88 -4.78
CA PHE A 34 -6.65 10.23 -6.17
C PHE A 34 -5.77 11.42 -6.55
N ASN A 35 -4.91 11.25 -7.55
CA ASN A 35 -4.08 12.34 -8.05
C ASN A 35 -4.79 13.01 -9.26
N PRO A 36 -5.40 14.20 -9.09
CA PRO A 36 -6.10 14.87 -10.19
C PRO A 36 -5.17 15.31 -11.31
N LEU A 37 -3.87 15.38 -11.05
CA LEU A 37 -2.86 15.76 -12.04
C LEU A 37 -2.71 14.70 -13.14
N ASP A 38 -2.75 13.42 -12.77
CA ASP A 38 -2.62 12.29 -13.71
C ASP A 38 -3.98 11.63 -14.01
N GLY A 39 -5.03 12.00 -13.25
CA GLY A 39 -6.36 11.38 -13.34
C GLY A 39 -6.38 9.93 -12.86
N LYS A 40 -5.38 9.52 -12.08
CA LYS A 40 -5.20 8.14 -11.61
C LYS A 40 -5.18 8.09 -10.09
N PHE A 41 -5.65 6.95 -9.59
CA PHE A 41 -5.49 6.62 -8.19
C PHE A 41 -4.05 6.23 -7.92
N HIS A 42 -3.39 6.95 -7.02
CA HIS A 42 -2.04 6.65 -6.57
C HIS A 42 -2.13 6.10 -5.16
N TRP A 43 -1.32 5.12 -4.84
CA TRP A 43 -1.23 4.61 -3.48
C TRP A 43 0.22 4.53 -3.09
N GLN A 44 0.50 4.76 -1.82
CA GLN A 44 1.84 4.66 -1.26
C GLN A 44 1.77 4.07 0.13
N GLY A 45 2.89 3.62 0.67
CA GLY A 45 2.87 3.05 2.00
C GLY A 45 4.22 2.59 2.49
N THR A 46 4.18 1.92 3.62
CA THR A 46 5.34 1.42 4.33
C THR A 46 5.15 -0.06 4.64
N ILE A 47 6.16 -0.83 4.27
CA ILE A 47 6.32 -2.23 4.60
C ILE A 47 7.16 -2.31 5.87
N TYR A 48 6.64 -2.93 6.92
CA TYR A 48 7.31 -3.00 8.22
C TYR A 48 8.30 -4.15 8.36
N ALA A 49 8.21 -5.22 7.56
CA ALA A 49 9.18 -6.31 7.57
C ALA A 49 9.93 -6.46 6.24
N LYS A 50 11.17 -6.94 6.34
CA LYS A 50 11.99 -7.25 5.19
C LYS A 50 11.55 -8.57 4.56
N PRO A 51 11.40 -8.68 3.23
CA PRO A 51 11.32 -9.98 2.59
C PRO A 51 12.58 -10.79 2.85
N GLU A 52 12.41 -11.97 3.43
CA GLU A 52 13.50 -12.90 3.67
C GLU A 52 14.10 -13.29 2.31
N GLY A 53 15.32 -12.82 2.05
CA GLY A 53 16.09 -13.18 0.84
C GLY A 53 16.41 -12.06 -0.14
N GLY A 54 15.81 -10.86 -0.03
CA GLY A 54 16.03 -9.77 -0.99
C GLY A 54 16.58 -8.48 -0.39
N GLU A 55 17.69 -7.95 -0.93
CA GLU A 55 18.00 -6.52 -0.81
C GLU A 55 17.00 -5.73 -1.67
N LEU A 56 15.89 -5.29 -1.07
CA LEU A 56 14.96 -4.36 -1.72
C LEU A 56 15.63 -2.98 -1.83
N LYS A 57 16.13 -2.65 -3.01
CA LYS A 57 16.70 -1.34 -3.31
C LYS A 57 15.62 -0.39 -3.83
N GLY A 58 15.88 0.90 -3.71
CA GLY A 58 15.07 1.93 -4.38
C GLY A 58 14.97 1.61 -5.87
N GLY A 59 13.74 1.51 -6.35
CA GLY A 59 13.42 1.17 -7.72
C GLY A 59 13.05 -0.29 -7.98
N THR A 60 13.11 -1.18 -7.00
CA THR A 60 12.67 -2.58 -7.14
C THR A 60 11.15 -2.65 -7.32
N GLN A 61 10.69 -3.40 -8.33
CA GLN A 61 9.27 -3.69 -8.50
C GLN A 61 8.83 -4.76 -7.51
N VAL A 62 7.68 -4.53 -6.89
CA VAL A 62 7.08 -5.44 -5.90
C VAL A 62 5.60 -5.58 -6.16
N ILE A 63 5.04 -6.74 -5.88
CA ILE A 63 3.61 -6.98 -5.89
C ILE A 63 3.17 -7.11 -4.45
N ILE A 64 2.19 -6.32 -4.04
CA ILE A 64 1.58 -6.39 -2.72
C ILE A 64 0.22 -7.02 -2.88
N ALA A 65 0.01 -8.18 -2.27
CA ALA A 65 -1.24 -8.88 -2.23
C ALA A 65 -1.85 -8.81 -0.83
N VAL A 66 -3.09 -8.32 -0.74
CA VAL A 66 -3.88 -8.26 0.50
C VAL A 66 -5.11 -9.12 0.29
N GLY A 67 -5.19 -10.25 1.01
CA GLY A 67 -6.25 -11.23 0.80
C GLY A 67 -6.28 -11.73 -0.65
N ASP A 68 -7.42 -11.57 -1.32
CA ASP A 68 -7.64 -11.99 -2.72
C ASP A 68 -7.22 -10.94 -3.76
N THR A 69 -6.84 -9.73 -3.33
CA THR A 69 -6.49 -8.63 -4.24
C THR A 69 -4.98 -8.40 -4.25
N SER A 70 -4.44 -8.00 -5.40
CA SER A 70 -3.02 -7.66 -5.53
C SER A 70 -2.82 -6.42 -6.36
N ALA A 71 -1.78 -5.66 -6.04
CA ALA A 71 -1.40 -4.45 -6.75
C ALA A 71 0.10 -4.37 -6.93
N GLN A 72 0.49 -3.86 -8.09
CA GLN A 72 1.89 -3.65 -8.43
C GLN A 72 2.37 -2.31 -7.88
N GLY A 73 3.41 -2.37 -7.06
CA GLY A 73 4.11 -1.22 -6.53
C GLY A 73 5.59 -1.24 -6.88
N ARG A 74 6.28 -0.19 -6.45
CA ARG A 74 7.72 -0.04 -6.57
C ARG A 74 8.25 0.49 -5.27
N ILE A 75 9.35 -0.07 -4.79
CA ILE A 75 10.07 0.46 -3.64
C ILE A 75 10.64 1.81 -4.03
N THR A 76 10.25 2.86 -3.32
CA THR A 76 10.74 4.22 -3.53
C THR A 76 11.97 4.47 -2.68
N GLU A 77 11.96 3.97 -1.44
CA GLU A 77 13.02 4.20 -0.46
C GLU A 77 13.14 3.01 0.51
N GLN A 78 14.36 2.71 0.93
CA GLN A 78 14.62 1.86 2.10
C GLN A 78 14.98 2.77 3.26
N THR A 79 14.18 2.76 4.31
CA THR A 79 14.44 3.55 5.51
C THR A 79 15.63 2.97 6.29
N PRO A 80 16.39 3.81 7.01
CA PRO A 80 17.52 3.35 7.83
C PRO A 80 17.09 2.45 9.01
N TRP A 81 15.81 2.45 9.37
CA TRP A 81 15.23 1.56 10.39
C TRP A 81 14.89 0.16 9.87
N GLY A 82 15.02 -0.08 8.56
CA GLY A 82 14.71 -1.38 7.95
C GLY A 82 13.28 -1.53 7.43
N HIS A 83 12.49 -0.45 7.42
CA HIS A 83 11.20 -0.42 6.71
C HIS A 83 11.41 -0.01 5.24
N PHE A 84 10.47 -0.38 4.38
CA PHE A 84 10.53 -0.06 2.95
C PHE A 84 9.34 0.79 2.54
N SER A 85 9.61 1.95 1.96
CA SER A 85 8.60 2.80 1.36
C SER A 85 8.27 2.27 -0.03
N VAL A 86 6.99 2.10 -0.30
CA VAL A 86 6.45 1.59 -1.57
C VAL A 86 5.45 2.58 -2.13
N ALA A 87 5.43 2.72 -3.45
CA ALA A 87 4.40 3.47 -4.16
C ALA A 87 3.92 2.70 -5.39
N GLY A 88 2.64 2.76 -5.67
CA GLY A 88 2.01 2.17 -6.84
C GLY A 88 0.94 3.09 -7.42
N VAL A 89 0.52 2.75 -8.63
CA VAL A 89 -0.51 3.48 -9.38
C VAL A 89 -1.57 2.48 -9.80
N GLY A 90 -2.84 2.87 -9.66
CA GLY A 90 -4.00 2.05 -9.97
C GLY A 90 -4.84 1.73 -8.74
N ALA A 91 -5.62 0.65 -8.85
CA ALA A 91 -6.44 0.19 -7.74
C ALA A 91 -5.54 -0.25 -6.57
N PRO A 92 -5.79 0.26 -5.35
CA PRO A 92 -5.08 -0.21 -4.17
C PRO A 92 -5.32 -1.71 -3.97
N PRO A 93 -4.33 -2.45 -3.42
CA PRO A 93 -4.46 -3.88 -3.22
C PRO A 93 -5.39 -4.23 -2.05
N TYR A 94 -5.75 -3.27 -1.21
CA TYR A 94 -6.63 -3.50 -0.07
C TYR A 94 -8.10 -3.28 -0.45
N PRO A 95 -9.04 -4.03 0.15
CA PRO A 95 -10.43 -3.67 0.07
C PRO A 95 -10.57 -2.28 0.70
N LEU A 96 -10.95 -1.29 -0.11
CA LEU A 96 -11.45 -0.03 0.42
C LEU A 96 -12.60 -0.41 1.36
N PRO A 97 -12.66 0.10 2.61
CA PRO A 97 -13.85 -0.08 3.40
C PRO A 97 -15.01 0.36 2.51
N GLU A 98 -15.92 -0.56 2.22
CA GLU A 98 -17.15 -0.25 1.52
C GLU A 98 -17.75 0.84 2.38
N ILE A 99 -17.72 2.08 1.90
CA ILE A 99 -18.36 3.21 2.58
C ILE A 99 -19.79 2.74 2.87
N GLU A 100 -20.04 2.34 4.11
CA GLU A 100 -21.39 2.11 4.61
C GLU A 100 -22.01 3.51 4.59
N LEU A 101 -22.59 3.86 3.45
CA LEU A 101 -23.40 5.04 3.30
C LEU A 101 -24.57 4.78 4.24
N ASP A 102 -24.46 5.28 5.47
CA ASP A 102 -25.56 5.33 6.41
C ASP A 102 -26.64 6.17 5.75
N VAL A 103 -27.49 5.49 4.98
CA VAL A 103 -28.74 6.02 4.48
C VAL A 103 -29.65 6.09 5.70
N ALA A 104 -29.45 7.14 6.50
CA ALA A 104 -30.37 7.50 7.56
C ALA A 104 -31.76 7.69 6.93
N ASN A 105 -32.63 6.71 7.16
CA ASN A 105 -34.03 6.66 6.76
C ASN A 105 -34.93 7.32 7.81
#